data_AF-A0A1G1NMF8-F1
#
_entry.id   AF-A0A1G1NMF8-F1
#
_cell.length_a   1.000
_cell.length_b   1.000
_cell.length_c   1.000
_cell.angle_alpha   90.00
_cell.angle_beta   90.00
_cell.angle_gamma   90.00
#
_symmetry.space_group_name_H-M   'P 1'
#
loop_
_entity.id
_entity.type
_entity.pdbx_description
1 polymer ?
#
loop_
_entity_poly.entity_id
_entity_poly.type
_entity_poly.pdbx_seq_one_letter_code
_entity_poly.pdbx_strand_id
1 'polypeptide(L)'
;MATKLFNDLVFRHMVELTSSDCIFCSTQERETGRVRLYLIFDNHGQIYSRNGLKGTWVEVKDQDEYVTVRDAYTSARHQGTVPRYSA
;
A
#
# COMPACT_ATOMS: atom_id res chain seq x y z
N MET A 1 8.35 7.51 -22.21
CA MET A 1 7.56 6.66 -21.30
C MET A 1 7.02 7.56 -20.20
N ALA A 2 5.71 7.59 -19.98
CA ALA A 2 5.12 8.48 -18.98
C ALA A 2 5.44 7.95 -17.58
N THR A 3 6.27 8.69 -16.84
CA THR A 3 6.48 8.49 -15.41
C THR A 3 5.12 8.72 -14.74
N LYS A 4 4.46 7.66 -14.29
CA LYS A 4 3.26 7.79 -13.46
C LYS A 4 3.71 8.45 -12.17
N LEU A 5 3.49 9.75 -12.04
CA LEU A 5 3.62 10.44 -10.77
C LEU A 5 2.65 9.76 -9.79
N PHE A 6 3.18 9.03 -8.82
CA PHE A 6 2.41 8.44 -7.72
C PHE A 6 2.02 9.52 -6.71
N ASN A 7 1.48 10.65 -7.19
CA ASN A 7 1.14 11.78 -6.36
C ASN A 7 -0.06 11.40 -5.47
N ASP A 8 0.19 11.44 -4.16
CA ASP A 8 -0.78 11.33 -3.07
C ASP A 8 -1.61 10.03 -3.00
N LEU A 9 -0.99 8.97 -2.50
CA LEU A 9 -1.71 7.80 -1.99
C LEU A 9 -2.25 8.06 -0.58
N VAL A 10 -3.58 7.98 -0.42
CA VAL A 10 -4.24 8.09 0.88
C VAL A 10 -4.62 6.70 1.38
N PHE A 11 -4.09 6.27 2.51
CA PHE A 11 -4.48 5.03 3.17
C PHE A 11 -5.86 5.17 3.79
N ARG A 12 -6.76 4.23 3.47
CA ARG A 12 -8.15 4.23 3.96
C ARG A 12 -8.39 3.16 5.01
N HIS A 13 -7.76 2.01 4.87
CA HIS A 13 -7.91 0.88 5.80
C HIS A 13 -6.59 0.11 5.88
N MET A 14 -6.30 -0.41 7.07
CA MET A 14 -5.21 -1.33 7.33
C MET A 14 -5.76 -2.55 8.07
N VAL A 15 -5.43 -3.74 7.60
CA VAL A 15 -5.76 -5.01 8.26
C VAL A 15 -4.45 -5.75 8.51
N GLU A 16 -4.10 -5.91 9.78
CA GLU A 16 -2.93 -6.65 10.21
C GLU A 16 -3.25 -8.14 10.26
N LEU A 17 -2.53 -8.91 9.44
CA LEU A 17 -2.59 -10.36 9.38
C LEU A 17 -1.50 -10.91 10.30
N THR A 18 -1.87 -11.18 11.55
CA THR A 18 -0.92 -11.45 12.63
C THR A 18 -0.05 -12.68 12.41
N SER A 19 -0.55 -13.70 11.71
CA SER A 19 0.18 -14.93 11.43
C SER A 19 1.28 -14.79 10.37
N SER A 20 1.33 -13.68 9.64
CA SER A 20 2.21 -13.51 8.47
C SER A 20 2.99 -12.20 8.43
N ASP A 21 2.99 -11.42 9.53
CA ASP A 21 3.62 -10.10 9.62
C ASP A 21 3.28 -9.19 8.43
N CYS A 22 2.05 -9.34 7.93
CA CYS A 22 1.59 -8.73 6.71
C CYS A 22 0.46 -7.76 7.02
N ILE A 23 0.51 -6.58 6.42
CA ILE A 23 -0.55 -5.59 6.50
C ILE A 23 -1.20 -5.47 5.13
N PHE A 24 -2.49 -5.81 5.06
CA PHE A 24 -3.32 -5.55 3.91
C PHE A 24 -3.86 -4.12 3.98
N CYS A 25 -3.57 -3.34 2.94
CA CYS A 25 -3.91 -1.93 2.87
C CYS A 25 -4.78 -1.65 1.66
N SER A 26 -5.84 -0.86 1.86
CA SER A 26 -6.52 -0.18 0.76
C SER A 26 -6.10 1.29 0.72
N THR A 27 -5.71 1.76 -0.44
CA THR A 27 -5.35 3.16 -0.69
C THR A 27 -6.23 3.76 -1.77
N GLN A 28 -6.31 5.08 -1.80
CA GLN A 28 -6.99 5.84 -2.83
C GLN A 28 -6.04 6.90 -3.37
N GLU A 29 -5.84 6.94 -4.69
CA GLU A 29 -5.14 8.03 -5.37
C GLU A 29 -5.97 9.31 -5.21
N ARG A 30 -5.36 10.40 -4.72
CA ARG A 30 -6.08 11.66 -4.46
C ARG A 30 -6.64 12.27 -5.74
N GLU A 31 -5.88 12.27 -6.83
CA GLU A 31 -6.27 12.93 -8.08
C GLU A 31 -7.35 12.17 -8.84
N THR A 32 -7.21 10.85 -8.95
CA THR A 32 -8.08 10.01 -9.78
C THR A 32 -9.22 9.37 -8.99
N GLY A 33 -9.13 9.36 -7.66
CA GLY A 33 -10.02 8.60 -6.79
C GLY A 33 -9.84 7.08 -6.91
N ARG A 34 -8.88 6.60 -7.71
CA ARG A 34 -8.67 5.18 -7.99
C ARG A 34 -8.22 4.45 -6.74
N VAL A 35 -8.88 3.34 -6.44
CA VAL A 35 -8.48 2.45 -5.35
C VAL A 35 -7.33 1.56 -5.80
N ARG A 36 -6.32 1.44 -4.94
CA ARG A 36 -5.26 0.43 -5.05
C ARG A 36 -5.18 -0.38 -3.77
N LEU A 37 -4.76 -1.63 -3.90
CA LEU A 37 -4.58 -2.53 -2.78
C LEU A 37 -3.12 -2.93 -2.69
N TYR A 38 -2.60 -2.95 -1.46
CA TYR A 38 -1.22 -3.30 -1.16
C TYR A 38 -1.14 -4.36 -0.06
N LEU A 39 -0.17 -5.26 -0.16
CA LEU A 39 0.33 -6.07 0.95
C LEU A 39 1.69 -5.50 1.34
N ILE A 40 1.86 -5.17 2.61
CA ILE A 40 3.10 -4.60 3.15
C ILE A 40 3.62 -5.56 4.21
N PHE A 41 4.84 -6.04 4.03
CA PHE A 41 5.52 -6.88 5.02
C PHE A 41 6.51 -6.00 5.79
N ASP A 42 6.24 -5.77 7.07
CA ASP A 42 7.06 -4.85 7.89
C ASP A 42 8.45 -5.44 8.17
N ASN A 43 8.52 -6.73 8.49
CA ASN A 43 9.79 -7.38 8.86
C ASN A 43 10.70 -7.70 7.67
N HIS A 44 10.13 -7.82 6.47
CA HIS A 44 10.86 -8.29 5.29
C HIS A 44 11.06 -7.21 4.24
N GLY A 45 10.37 -6.08 4.36
CA GLY A 45 10.55 -4.94 3.48
C GLY A 45 9.81 -5.04 2.14
N GLN A 46 9.21 -6.18 1.77
CA GLN A 46 8.50 -6.26 0.49
C GLN A 46 7.14 -5.56 0.52
N ILE A 47 6.78 -5.00 -0.63
CA ILE A 47 5.46 -4.44 -0.91
C ILE A 47 4.94 -5.11 -2.16
N TYR A 48 3.70 -5.58 -2.13
CA TYR A 48 3.01 -6.13 -3.30
C TYR A 48 1.79 -5.28 -3.62
N SER A 49 1.56 -5.00 -4.90
CA SER A 49 0.34 -4.34 -5.37
C SER A 49 -0.59 -5.34 -6.04
N ARG A 50 -1.90 -5.11 -5.92
CA ARG A 50 -2.89 -5.95 -6.60
C ARG A 50 -2.97 -5.55 -8.07
N ASN A 51 -2.66 -6.48 -8.97
CA ASN A 51 -2.90 -6.33 -10.39
C ASN A 51 -4.40 -6.51 -10.69
N GLY A 52 -5.08 -5.42 -10.99
CA GLY A 52 -6.52 -5.40 -11.28
C GLY A 52 -6.95 -6.19 -12.52
N LEU A 53 -6.04 -6.50 -13.46
CA LEU A 53 -6.39 -7.26 -14.67
C LEU A 53 -6.38 -8.77 -14.45
N LYS A 54 -5.46 -9.27 -13.61
CA LYS A 54 -5.25 -10.71 -13.41
C LYS A 54 -5.70 -11.19 -12.03
N GLY A 55 -6.06 -10.28 -11.12
CA GLY A 55 -6.32 -10.65 -9.73
C GLY A 55 -5.11 -11.34 -9.10
N THR A 56 -3.90 -10.87 -9.41
CA THR A 56 -2.66 -11.40 -8.83
C THR A 56 -1.96 -10.32 -8.02
N TRP A 57 -1.12 -10.74 -7.09
CA TRP A 57 -0.21 -9.85 -6.36
C TRP A 57 1.11 -9.78 -7.11
N VAL A 58 1.62 -8.58 -7.32
CA VAL A 58 2.90 -8.34 -8.00
C VAL A 58 3.76 -7.48 -7.09
N GLU A 59 5.00 -7.90 -6.90
CA GLU A 59 5.96 -7.13 -6.10
C GLU A 59 6.22 -5.76 -6.74
N VAL A 60 6.21 -4.71 -5.91
CA VAL A 60 6.57 -3.36 -6.33
C VAL A 60 8.08 -3.28 -6.45
N LYS A 61 8.58 -3.45 -7.68
CA LYS A 61 10.02 -3.39 -8.01
C LYS A 61 10.48 -2.01 -8.46
N ASP A 62 9.54 -1.13 -8.82
CA ASP A 62 9.84 0.26 -9.15
C ASP A 62 10.20 1.00 -7.86
N GLN A 63 11.40 1.59 -7.83
CA GLN A 63 11.95 2.19 -6.61
C GLN A 63 11.14 3.42 -6.17
N ASP A 64 10.66 4.23 -7.12
CA ASP A 64 9.89 5.43 -6.83
C ASP A 64 8.50 5.07 -6.28
N GLU A 65 7.82 4.08 -6.87
CA GLU A 65 6.57 3.54 -6.32
C GLU A 65 6.80 2.95 -4.92
N TYR A 66 7.87 2.16 -4.76
CA TYR A 66 8.20 1.52 -3.49
C TYR A 66 8.37 2.55 -2.37
N VAL A 67 9.21 3.57 -2.57
CA VAL A 67 9.46 4.63 -1.60
C VAL A 67 8.17 5.39 -1.31
N THR A 68 7.43 5.76 -2.34
CA THR A 68 6.17 6.50 -2.19
C THR A 68 5.15 5.74 -1.32
N VAL A 69 4.95 4.44 -1.59
CA VAL A 69 4.02 3.61 -0.82
C VAL A 69 4.52 3.43 0.61
N ARG A 70 5.82 3.19 0.80
CA ARG A 70 6.43 2.97 2.12
C ARG A 70 6.35 4.21 3.00
N ASP A 71 6.62 5.39 2.47
CA ASP A 71 6.59 6.65 3.22
C ASP A 71 5.15 7.03 3.58
N ALA A 72 4.21 6.88 2.64
CA ALA A 72 2.80 7.12 2.89
C ALA A 72 2.23 6.13 3.93
N TYR A 73 2.62 4.85 3.86
CA TYR A 73 2.27 3.84 4.85
C TYR A 73 2.80 4.20 6.24
N THR A 74 4.09 4.50 6.34
CA THR A 74 4.77 4.83 7.60
C THR A 74 4.11 6.05 8.26
N SER A 75 3.84 7.09 7.46
CA SER A 75 3.13 8.29 7.92
C SER A 75 1.72 7.96 8.43
N ALA A 76 0.94 7.19 7.69
CA ALA A 76 -0.40 6.77 8.09
C ALA A 76 -0.40 5.87 9.34
N ARG A 77 0.62 5.01 9.49
CA ARG A 77 0.83 4.16 10.67
C ARG A 77 1.24 4.97 11.91
N HIS A 78 1.97 6.06 11.75
CA HIS A 78 2.31 6.92 12.90
C HIS A 78 1.17 7.85 13.31
N GLN A 79 0.40 8.38 12.36
CA GLN A 79 -0.69 9.32 12.65
C GLN A 79 -1.87 8.68 13.40
N GLY A 80 -2.08 7.36 13.28
CA GLY A 80 -3.15 6.66 13.99
C GLY A 80 -4.56 6.96 13.48
N THR A 81 -4.69 7.68 12.36
CA THR A 81 -5.97 8.15 11.80
C THR A 81 -6.64 7.12 10.88
N VAL A 82 -5.91 6.11 10.43
CA VAL A 82 -6.42 5.04 9.57
C VAL A 82 -6.96 3.91 10.42
N PRO A 83 -8.23 3.48 10.23
CA PRO A 83 -8.80 2.33 10.92
C PRO A 83 -7.91 1.08 10.77
N ARG A 84 -7.62 0.43 11.90
CA ARG A 84 -6.83 -0.80 11.96
C ARG A 84 -7.67 -1.93 12.51
N TYR A 85 -7.60 -3.04 11.81
CA TYR A 85 -8.23 -4.29 12.22
C TYR A 85 -7.14 -5.36 12.33
N SER A 86 -7.30 -6.27 13.27
CA SER A 86 -6.41 -7.43 13.41
C SER A 86 -7.23 -8.68 13.11
N ALA A 87 -6.65 -9.56 12.30
CA ALA A 87 -7.21 -10.85 11.93
C ALA A 87 -6.24 -12.00 12.21
#